data_AF-A0A2K9YV57-F1
#
_entry.id   AF-A0A2K9YV57-F1
#
_cell.length_a   1.000
_cell.length_b   1.000
_cell.length_c   1.000
_cell.angle_alpha   90.00
_cell.angle_beta   90.00
_cell.angle_gamma   90.00
#
_symmetry.space_group_name_H-M   'P 1'
#
loop_
_entity.id
_entity.type
_entity.pdbx_description
1 polymer ?
#
loop_
_entity_poly.entity_id
_entity_poly.type
_entity_poly.pdbx_seq_one_letter_code
_entity_poly.pdbx_strand_id
1 'polypeptide(L)'
;MTWDDHKKNFARLARDGGYTIAQYAAEFNLNPNTARRYLRAFKEDSRTADSRKPNKPVRKPLKSMIIDHSNDQHAGDHIAAEIAEKQRVNAVISAAVENAKRQNKRINDRSDDHDVITRAHRTLRDRLERDTLDDDGERFEFEAGDYL
;
A
#
# COMPACT_ATOMS: atom_id res chain seq x y z
N MET A 1 -17.96 17.35 22.20
CA MET A 1 -18.94 17.44 21.10
C MET A 1 -19.36 16.02 20.74
N THR A 2 -20.65 15.75 20.66
CA THR A 2 -21.15 14.38 20.38
C THR A 2 -21.23 14.10 18.88
N TRP A 3 -21.36 12.84 18.48
CA TRP A 3 -21.55 12.48 17.08
C TRP A 3 -22.82 13.08 16.46
N ASP A 4 -23.87 13.32 17.26
CA ASP A 4 -25.08 13.96 16.76
C ASP A 4 -24.89 15.46 16.50
N ASP A 5 -24.05 16.13 17.29
CA ASP A 5 -23.65 17.51 17.02
C ASP A 5 -22.81 17.60 15.74
N HIS A 6 -21.91 16.64 15.52
CA HIS A 6 -21.10 16.56 14.29
C HIS A 6 -21.97 16.35 13.05
N LYS A 7 -23.03 15.53 13.13
CA LYS A 7 -23.98 15.33 12.02
C LYS A 7 -24.71 16.62 11.65
N LYS A 8 -25.23 17.37 12.64
CA LYS A 8 -25.95 18.64 12.41
C LYS A 8 -25.03 19.70 11.80
N ASN A 9 -23.81 19.84 12.34
CA ASN A 9 -22.84 20.81 11.83
C ASN A 9 -22.35 20.45 10.43
N PHE A 10 -22.05 19.18 10.18
CA PHE A 10 -21.67 18.70 8.86
C PHE A 10 -22.79 18.91 7.83
N ALA A 11 -24.05 18.64 8.19
CA ALA A 11 -25.18 18.84 7.28
C ALA A 11 -25.38 20.30 6.87
N ARG A 12 -25.17 21.24 7.79
CA ARG A 12 -25.18 22.68 7.50
C ARG A 12 -24.05 23.05 6.52
N LEU A 13 -22.82 22.65 6.84
CA LEU A 13 -21.63 22.92 6.02
C LEU A 13 -21.72 22.28 4.62
N ALA A 14 -22.25 21.05 4.54
CA ALA A 14 -22.44 20.35 3.28
C ALA A 14 -23.53 20.98 2.40
N ARG A 15 -24.56 21.60 3.00
CA ARG A 15 -25.63 22.30 2.29
C ARG A 15 -25.19 23.66 1.76
N ASP A 16 -24.46 24.43 2.56
CA ASP A 16 -24.11 25.81 2.24
C ASP A 16 -22.86 25.91 1.34
N GLY A 17 -21.95 24.93 1.39
CA GLY A 17 -20.65 25.01 0.70
C GLY A 17 -20.16 23.71 0.06
N GLY A 18 -20.97 22.65 -0.01
CA GLY A 18 -20.53 21.37 -0.60
C GLY A 18 -19.40 20.70 0.19
N TYR A 19 -19.30 20.99 1.48
CA TYR A 19 -18.23 20.52 2.35
C TYR A 19 -18.15 18.99 2.39
N THR A 20 -16.97 18.44 2.15
CA THR A 20 -16.77 16.99 2.07
C THR A 20 -16.49 16.38 3.44
N ILE A 21 -16.83 15.10 3.61
CA ILE A 21 -16.57 14.37 4.87
C ILE A 21 -15.08 14.36 5.23
N ALA A 22 -14.20 14.32 4.23
CA ALA A 22 -12.75 14.34 4.43
C ALA A 22 -12.26 15.69 4.97
N GLN A 23 -12.76 16.80 4.42
CA GLN A 23 -12.44 18.14 4.91
C GLN A 23 -12.93 18.34 6.35
N TYR A 24 -14.16 17.91 6.63
CA TYR A 24 -14.71 17.97 7.98
C TYR A 24 -13.91 17.11 8.97
N ALA A 25 -13.45 15.93 8.55
CA ALA A 25 -12.62 15.08 9.40
C ALA A 25 -11.26 15.73 9.70
N ALA A 26 -10.64 16.39 8.73
CA ALA A 26 -9.37 17.10 8.91
C ALA A 26 -9.51 18.30 9.85
N GLU A 27 -10.57 19.09 9.71
CA GLU A 27 -10.79 20.31 10.51
C GLU A 27 -11.14 20.01 11.97
N PHE A 28 -11.86 18.92 12.23
CA PHE A 28 -12.25 18.51 13.58
C PHE A 28 -11.32 17.44 14.18
N ASN A 29 -10.18 17.15 13.55
CA ASN A 29 -9.22 16.10 13.95
C ASN A 29 -9.90 14.73 14.21
N LEU A 30 -10.89 14.38 13.41
CA LEU A 30 -11.62 13.13 13.52
C LEU A 30 -10.96 12.05 12.65
N ASN A 31 -11.03 10.79 13.10
CA ASN A 31 -10.61 9.67 12.27
C ASN A 31 -11.45 9.63 10.97
N PRO A 32 -10.82 9.66 9.76
CA PRO A 32 -11.53 9.69 8.49
C PRO A 32 -12.48 8.51 8.25
N ASN A 33 -12.21 7.35 8.83
CA ASN A 33 -13.07 6.17 8.70
C ASN A 33 -14.32 6.30 9.59
N THR A 34 -14.12 6.75 10.83
CA THR A 34 -15.21 7.00 11.78
C THR A 34 -16.12 8.12 11.28
N ALA A 35 -15.54 9.23 10.79
CA ALA A 35 -16.31 10.32 10.19
C ALA A 35 -17.16 9.85 8.99
N ARG A 36 -16.60 9.02 8.09
CA ARG A 36 -17.37 8.42 6.99
C ARG A 36 -18.53 7.56 7.48
N ARG A 37 -18.31 6.71 8.47
CA ARG A 37 -19.35 5.82 9.01
C ARG A 37 -20.53 6.59 9.60
N TYR A 38 -20.27 7.64 10.38
CA TYR A 38 -21.31 8.38 11.10
C TYR A 38 -21.94 9.53 10.29
N LEU A 39 -21.19 10.18 9.39
CA LEU A 39 -21.69 11.32 8.61
C LEU A 39 -22.36 10.90 7.29
N ARG A 40 -21.98 9.74 6.70
CA ARG A 40 -22.61 9.23 5.46
C ARG A 40 -24.04 8.72 5.71
N ALA A 41 -24.28 8.04 6.83
CA ALA A 41 -25.62 7.58 7.21
C ALA A 41 -26.63 8.75 7.30
N PHE A 42 -26.19 9.87 7.89
CA PHE A 42 -27.02 11.08 8.00
C PHE A 42 -27.36 11.74 6.65
N LYS A 43 -26.46 11.61 5.66
CA LYS A 43 -26.68 12.13 4.29
C LYS A 43 -27.71 11.31 3.52
N GLU A 44 -27.83 10.01 3.78
CA GLU A 44 -28.86 9.16 3.18
C GLU A 44 -30.23 9.40 3.83
N ASP A 45 -30.28 9.59 5.16
CA ASP A 45 -31.51 9.89 5.90
C ASP A 45 -32.09 11.28 5.55
N SER A 46 -31.23 12.28 5.33
CA SER A 46 -31.67 13.62 4.92
C SER A 46 -32.07 13.72 3.44
N ARG A 47 -31.62 12.78 2.58
CA ARG A 47 -32.03 12.70 1.17
C ARG A 47 -33.29 11.86 0.94
N THR A 48 -33.58 10.92 1.84
CA THR A 48 -34.81 10.10 1.79
C THR A 48 -36.04 10.80 2.35
N ALA A 49 -35.87 11.90 3.11
CA ALA A 49 -36.99 12.72 3.59
C ALA A 49 -37.71 13.51 2.46
N ASP A 50 -37.02 13.83 1.36
CA ASP A 50 -37.55 14.69 0.29
C ASP A 50 -38.15 13.92 -0.91
N SER A 51 -38.37 12.61 -0.78
CA SER A 51 -38.90 11.75 -1.87
C SER A 51 -40.15 10.95 -1.48
N ARG A 52 -40.99 11.45 -0.58
CA ARG A 52 -42.38 10.94 -0.42
C ARG A 52 -43.31 11.66 -1.40
N LYS A 53 -43.39 11.17 -2.64
CA LYS A 53 -44.49 11.52 -3.55
C LYS A 53 -45.80 10.91 -3.00
N PRO A 54 -46.93 11.63 -2.98
CA PRO A 54 -48.19 11.08 -2.50
C PRO A 54 -48.72 10.01 -3.46
N ASN A 55 -49.38 8.99 -2.90
CA ASN A 55 -49.99 7.88 -3.63
C ASN A 55 -50.77 8.36 -4.86
N LYS A 56 -50.38 7.91 -6.06
CA LYS A 56 -51.21 8.03 -7.27
C LYS A 56 -52.39 7.05 -7.19
N PRO A 57 -53.59 7.43 -7.64
CA PRO A 57 -54.76 6.58 -7.53
C PRO A 57 -54.61 5.34 -8.42
N VAL A 58 -55.01 4.19 -7.88
CA VAL A 58 -55.05 2.90 -8.57
C VAL A 58 -55.88 3.02 -9.85
N ARG A 59 -55.22 3.00 -11.02
CA ARG A 59 -55.88 2.85 -12.33
C ARG A 59 -55.54 1.47 -12.90
N LYS A 60 -56.59 0.80 -13.37
CA LYS A 60 -56.71 -0.59 -13.86
C LYS A 60 -55.64 -0.94 -14.91
N PRO A 61 -55.27 -2.23 -15.10
CA PRO A 61 -54.20 -2.60 -16.00
C PRO A 61 -54.65 -2.43 -17.45
N LEU A 62 -53.99 -1.51 -18.18
CA LEU A 62 -54.04 -1.49 -19.63
C LEU A 62 -52.85 -2.28 -20.15
N LYS A 63 -53.18 -3.35 -20.86
CA LYS A 63 -52.31 -4.21 -21.64
C LYS A 63 -51.47 -3.36 -22.61
N SER A 64 -50.23 -3.80 -22.83
CA SER A 64 -49.20 -3.24 -23.72
C SER A 64 -48.46 -1.98 -23.25
N MET A 65 -47.40 -2.18 -22.46
CA MET A 65 -46.22 -1.34 -22.53
C MET A 65 -45.03 -2.29 -22.65
N ILE A 66 -44.56 -2.48 -23.88
CA ILE A 66 -43.28 -3.13 -24.16
C ILE A 66 -42.24 -2.18 -23.56
N ILE A 67 -41.66 -2.59 -22.44
CA ILE A 67 -40.56 -1.84 -21.83
C ILE A 67 -39.28 -2.35 -22.48
N ASP A 68 -38.59 -1.47 -23.18
CA ASP A 68 -37.25 -1.69 -23.69
C ASP A 68 -36.25 -1.68 -22.51
N HIS A 69 -36.20 -2.77 -21.75
CA HIS A 69 -35.18 -2.93 -20.71
C HIS A 69 -33.82 -3.29 -21.34
N SER A 70 -33.22 -2.34 -22.03
CA SER A 70 -31.85 -2.40 -22.55
C SER A 70 -30.92 -1.64 -21.61
N ASN A 71 -30.75 -2.07 -20.35
CA ASN A 71 -29.74 -1.41 -19.50
C ASN A 71 -29.15 -2.23 -18.34
N ASP A 72 -29.33 -3.55 -18.27
CA ASP A 72 -28.86 -4.34 -17.12
C ASP A 72 -27.66 -5.26 -17.39
N GLN A 73 -27.06 -5.19 -18.58
CA GLN A 73 -25.92 -6.06 -18.92
C GLN A 73 -24.55 -5.50 -18.48
N HIS A 74 -24.43 -4.23 -18.06
CA HIS A 74 -23.12 -3.64 -17.72
C HIS A 74 -22.70 -3.84 -16.25
N ALA A 75 -23.59 -4.27 -15.35
CA ALA A 75 -23.24 -4.43 -13.94
C ALA A 75 -22.39 -5.69 -13.66
N GLY A 76 -22.58 -6.77 -14.43
CA GLY A 76 -21.86 -8.03 -14.26
C GLY A 76 -20.42 -7.98 -14.79
N ASP A 77 -20.21 -7.31 -15.92
CA ASP A 77 -18.90 -7.24 -16.59
C ASP A 77 -17.85 -6.50 -15.75
N HIS A 78 -18.26 -5.44 -15.04
CA HIS A 78 -17.36 -4.71 -14.13
C HIS A 78 -16.89 -5.57 -12.95
N ILE A 79 -17.75 -6.42 -12.39
CA ILE A 79 -17.41 -7.28 -11.25
C ILE A 79 -16.45 -8.39 -11.70
N ALA A 80 -16.71 -9.01 -12.85
CA ALA A 80 -15.84 -10.05 -13.40
C ALA A 80 -14.44 -9.50 -13.76
N ALA A 81 -14.39 -8.31 -14.37
CA ALA A 81 -13.13 -7.63 -14.67
C ALA A 81 -12.33 -7.27 -13.40
N GLU A 82 -13.00 -6.77 -12.36
CA GLU A 82 -12.35 -6.43 -11.09
C GLU A 82 -11.78 -7.67 -10.37
N ILE A 83 -12.50 -8.80 -10.38
CA ILE A 83 -12.02 -10.06 -9.79
C ILE A 83 -10.82 -10.59 -10.58
N ALA A 84 -10.87 -10.58 -11.91
CA ALA A 84 -9.76 -11.02 -12.75
C ALA A 84 -8.51 -10.16 -12.53
N GLU A 85 -8.66 -8.85 -12.36
CA GLU A 85 -7.55 -7.94 -12.12
C GLU A 85 -6.91 -8.17 -10.73
N LYS A 86 -7.72 -8.37 -9.68
CA LYS A 86 -7.21 -8.72 -8.35
C LYS A 86 -6.44 -10.04 -8.35
N GLN A 87 -6.89 -11.03 -9.13
CA GLN A 87 -6.17 -12.30 -9.30
C GLN A 87 -4.82 -12.13 -9.99
N ARG A 88 -4.75 -11.28 -11.03
CA ARG A 88 -3.48 -10.95 -11.71
C ARG A 88 -2.50 -10.24 -10.79
N VAL A 89 -2.97 -9.24 -10.04
CA VAL A 89 -2.14 -8.50 -9.08
C VAL A 89 -1.57 -9.44 -8.02
N ASN A 90 -2.39 -10.34 -7.47
CA ASN A 90 -1.91 -11.34 -6.51
C ASN A 90 -0.85 -12.28 -7.11
N ALA A 91 -1.04 -12.73 -8.35
CA ALA A 91 -0.05 -13.57 -9.04
C ALA A 91 1.29 -12.84 -9.24
N VAL A 92 1.25 -11.56 -9.61
CA VAL A 92 2.45 -10.72 -9.77
C VAL A 92 3.16 -10.52 -8.43
N ILE A 93 2.42 -10.23 -7.36
CA ILE A 93 2.99 -10.07 -6.01
C ILE A 93 3.65 -11.37 -5.56
N SER A 94 2.97 -12.52 -5.72
CA SER A 94 3.54 -13.82 -5.37
C SER A 94 4.82 -14.13 -6.17
N ALA A 95 4.82 -13.86 -7.48
CA ALA A 95 6.01 -14.05 -8.31
C ALA A 95 7.17 -13.13 -7.90
N ALA A 96 6.89 -11.87 -7.56
CA ALA A 96 7.89 -10.92 -7.07
C ALA A 96 8.49 -11.37 -5.73
N VAL A 97 7.65 -11.85 -4.80
CA VAL A 97 8.10 -12.38 -3.51
C VAL A 97 8.99 -13.61 -3.68
N GLU A 98 8.61 -14.55 -4.54
CA GLU A 98 9.43 -15.74 -4.80
C GLU A 98 10.74 -15.40 -5.51
N ASN A 99 10.75 -14.42 -6.41
CA ASN A 99 11.98 -13.93 -7.04
C ASN A 99 12.89 -13.26 -6.01
N ALA A 100 12.34 -12.43 -5.12
CA ALA A 100 13.09 -11.79 -4.04
C ALA A 100 13.72 -12.83 -3.10
N LYS A 101 12.99 -13.89 -2.72
CA LYS A 101 13.53 -15.01 -1.93
C LYS A 101 14.70 -15.70 -2.63
N ARG A 102 14.57 -15.98 -3.94
CA ARG A 102 15.65 -16.59 -4.74
C ARG A 102 16.88 -15.69 -4.83
N GLN A 103 16.69 -14.38 -5.01
CA GLN A 103 17.79 -13.42 -5.02
C GLN A 103 18.49 -13.36 -3.65
N ASN A 104 17.73 -13.34 -2.56
CA ASN A 104 18.30 -13.29 -1.21
C ASN A 104 19.11 -14.56 -0.87
N LYS A 105 18.63 -15.74 -1.29
CA LYS A 105 19.41 -16.98 -1.19
C LYS A 105 20.74 -16.90 -1.95
N ARG A 106 20.73 -16.40 -3.20
CA ARG A 106 21.95 -16.23 -4.01
C ARG A 106 22.94 -15.24 -3.41
N ILE A 107 22.48 -14.24 -2.67
CA ILE A 107 23.35 -13.29 -1.96
C ILE A 107 24.00 -14.01 -0.78
N ASN A 108 23.22 -14.71 0.04
CA ASN A 108 23.75 -15.46 1.18
C ASN A 108 24.76 -16.54 0.75
N ASP A 109 24.49 -17.29 -0.31
CA ASP A 109 25.43 -18.31 -0.81
C ASP A 109 26.74 -17.66 -1.34
N ARG A 110 26.72 -16.40 -1.80
CA ARG A 110 27.94 -15.65 -2.18
C ARG A 110 28.66 -15.01 -1.00
N SER A 111 27.97 -14.77 0.12
CA SER A 111 28.58 -14.25 1.35
C SER A 111 29.64 -15.20 1.89
N ASP A 112 29.40 -16.51 1.78
CA ASP A 112 30.34 -17.54 2.21
C ASP A 112 31.68 -17.45 1.45
N ASP A 113 31.65 -17.21 0.14
CA ASP A 113 32.85 -16.98 -0.68
C ASP A 113 33.59 -15.69 -0.28
N HIS A 114 32.84 -14.63 0.06
CA HIS A 114 33.42 -13.37 0.55
C HIS A 114 34.12 -13.55 1.91
N ASP A 115 33.58 -14.39 2.79
CA ASP A 115 34.21 -14.70 4.07
C ASP A 115 35.49 -15.53 3.91
N VAL A 116 35.53 -16.46 2.93
CA VAL A 116 36.74 -17.21 2.58
C VAL A 116 37.83 -16.28 2.05
N ILE A 117 37.50 -15.39 1.11
CA ILE A 117 38.45 -14.42 0.55
C ILE A 117 38.95 -13.46 1.63
N THR A 118 38.06 -12.96 2.48
CA THR A 118 38.42 -12.03 3.56
C THR A 118 39.32 -12.71 4.61
N ARG A 119 39.04 -13.98 4.95
CA ARG A 119 39.92 -14.77 5.83
C ARG A 119 41.28 -14.99 5.21
N ALA A 120 41.34 -15.37 3.93
CA ALA A 120 42.60 -15.58 3.21
C ALA A 120 43.45 -14.30 3.17
N HIS A 121 42.84 -13.14 2.91
CA HIS A 121 43.54 -11.84 2.94
C HIS A 121 44.10 -11.49 4.32
N ARG A 122 43.37 -11.75 5.41
CA ARG A 122 43.90 -11.56 6.78
C ARG A 122 45.09 -12.49 7.04
N THR A 123 44.96 -13.77 6.72
CA THR A 123 46.08 -14.72 6.93
C THR A 123 47.32 -14.42 6.10
N LEU A 124 47.14 -13.89 4.87
CA LEU A 124 48.24 -13.45 4.02
C LEU A 124 48.90 -12.19 4.59
N ARG A 125 48.11 -11.23 5.08
CA ARG A 125 48.62 -10.03 5.73
C ARG A 125 49.38 -10.37 7.01
N ASP A 126 48.83 -11.22 7.87
CA ASP A 126 49.51 -11.68 9.10
C ASP A 126 50.80 -12.44 8.79
N ARG A 127 50.83 -13.19 7.68
CA ARG A 127 52.05 -13.89 7.23
C ARG A 127 53.09 -12.90 6.70
N LEU A 128 52.68 -11.92 5.90
CA LEU A 128 53.57 -10.89 5.39
C LEU A 128 54.13 -10.02 6.52
N GLU A 129 53.31 -9.66 7.51
CA GLU A 129 53.76 -8.93 8.70
C GLU A 129 54.81 -9.73 9.48
N ARG A 130 54.62 -11.05 9.68
CA ARG A 130 55.64 -11.92 10.28
C ARG A 130 56.91 -12.05 9.43
N ASP A 131 56.77 -12.18 8.11
CA ASP A 131 57.92 -12.31 7.20
C ASP A 131 58.72 -10.99 7.10
N THR A 132 58.13 -9.85 7.52
CA THR A 132 58.82 -8.55 7.62
C THR A 132 59.42 -8.27 8.99
N LEU A 133 59.26 -9.15 9.97
CA LEU A 133 59.85 -8.99 11.30
C LEU A 133 61.15 -9.81 11.38
N ASP A 134 62.22 -9.22 11.92
CA ASP A 134 63.45 -9.93 12.23
C ASP A 134 63.35 -10.74 13.54
N ASP A 135 64.41 -11.46 13.91
CA ASP A 135 64.46 -12.30 15.12
C ASP A 135 64.28 -11.50 16.43
N ASP A 136 64.47 -10.18 16.39
CA ASP A 136 64.32 -9.25 17.51
C ASP A 136 62.94 -8.55 17.51
N GLY A 137 62.11 -8.77 16.49
CA GLY A 137 60.75 -8.23 16.37
C GLY A 137 60.68 -6.82 15.77
N GLU A 138 61.75 -6.34 15.14
CA GLU A 138 61.79 -5.08 14.40
C GLU A 138 61.43 -5.30 12.92
N ARG A 139 60.76 -4.31 12.32
CA ARG A 139 60.29 -4.39 10.95
C ARG A 139 61.45 -4.11 9.99
N PHE A 140 61.84 -5.11 9.19
CA PHE A 140 62.89 -4.98 8.19
C PHE A 140 62.40 -4.10 7.02
N GLU A 141 62.84 -2.84 6.98
CA GLU A 141 62.68 -1.96 5.82
C GLU A 141 63.96 -2.02 4.99
N PHE A 142 63.88 -2.60 3.80
CA PHE A 142 64.99 -2.58 2.85
C PHE A 142 65.06 -1.17 2.24
N GLU A 143 66.10 -0.41 2.60
CA GLU A 143 66.38 0.84 1.90
C GLU A 143 67.10 0.50 0.59
N ALA A 144 66.83 1.26 -0.47
CA ALA A 144 67.47 1.04 -1.78
C ALA A 144 69.02 1.16 -1.75
N GLY A 145 69.60 1.61 -0.63
CA GLY A 145 71.03 1.68 -0.37
C GLY A 145 71.66 0.40 0.21
N ASP A 146 70.87 -0.59 0.67
CA ASP A 146 71.37 -1.80 1.33
C ASP A 146 71.95 -2.85 0.35
N TYR A 147 71.93 -2.55 -0.95
CA TYR A 147 72.47 -3.39 -2.03
C TYR A 147 73.91 -3.03 -2.43
N LEU A 148 74.74 -2.52 -1.50
CA LEU A 148 76.16 -2.20 -1.76
C LEU A 148 77.10 -2.89 -0.77
#